data_AF-X1SAJ6-F1
#
_entry.id   AF-X1SAJ6-F1
#
_cell.length_a   1.000
_cell.length_b   1.000
_cell.length_c   1.000
_cell.angle_alpha   90.00
_cell.angle_beta   90.00
_cell.angle_gamma   90.00
#
_symmetry.space_group_name_H-M   'P 1'
#
loop_
_entity.id
_entity.type
_entity.pdbx_description
1 polymer ?
#
loop_
_entity_poly.entity_id
_entity_poly.type
_entity_poly.pdbx_seq_one_letter_code
_entity_poly.pdbx_strand_id
1 'polypeptide(L)'
;LMKTRATPLSPSHVEALNTIDIEFHKKKEVVEAWKLLLDNFEHYPQNTTEQDYKAKLDASRKKSEELLADLLYKMAKELKYDFDKVHLKRSAYIPRGHAELEIDQFILHRAGIGQMLQKKQLA
;
A
#
# COMPACT_ATOMS: atom_id res chain seq x y z
N LEU A 1 7.39 -2.39 -8.72
CA LEU A 1 6.07 -2.82 -8.20
C LEU A 1 5.93 -4.33 -8.01
N MET A 2 6.27 -5.18 -8.99
CA MET A 2 6.05 -6.62 -8.83
C MET A 2 6.79 -7.24 -7.63
N LYS A 3 8.04 -6.83 -7.41
CA LYS A 3 8.87 -7.25 -6.26
C LYS A 3 8.33 -6.81 -4.89
N THR A 4 7.65 -5.66 -4.83
CA THR A 4 7.26 -4.98 -3.59
C THR A 4 5.77 -5.10 -3.28
N ARG A 5 5.01 -5.88 -4.05
CA ARG A 5 3.54 -5.95 -3.97
C ARG A 5 3.00 -6.53 -2.66
N ALA A 6 3.83 -7.24 -1.89
CA ALA A 6 3.47 -7.74 -0.55
C ALA A 6 3.87 -6.78 0.58
N THR A 7 4.64 -5.72 0.30
CA THR A 7 5.14 -4.76 1.29
C THR A 7 4.69 -3.33 0.90
N PRO A 8 3.37 -3.05 0.91
CA PRO A 8 2.80 -1.83 0.33
C PRO A 8 3.26 -0.54 1.04
N LEU A 9 3.74 -0.64 2.28
CA LEU A 9 4.23 0.50 3.07
C LEU A 9 5.74 0.72 2.95
N SER A 10 6.47 -0.20 2.31
CA SER A 10 7.92 -0.05 2.16
C SER A 10 8.25 1.17 1.30
N PRO A 11 9.32 1.93 1.61
CA PRO A 11 9.72 3.09 0.81
C PRO A 11 9.88 2.75 -0.68
N SER A 12 10.49 1.60 -0.98
CA SER A 12 10.66 1.12 -2.36
C SER A 12 9.34 0.80 -3.06
N HIS A 13 8.26 0.49 -2.34
CA HIS A 13 6.93 0.35 -2.93
C HIS A 13 6.37 1.71 -3.34
N VAL A 14 6.44 2.69 -2.44
CA VAL A 14 5.95 4.06 -2.68
C VAL A 14 6.72 4.72 -3.82
N GLU A 15 8.04 4.60 -3.83
CA GLU A 15 8.89 5.08 -4.93
C GLU A 15 8.49 4.47 -6.27
N ALA A 16 8.29 3.15 -6.30
CA ALA A 16 7.87 2.46 -7.52
C ALA A 16 6.45 2.83 -7.98
N LEU A 17 5.54 3.17 -7.06
CA LEU A 17 4.22 3.71 -7.41
C LEU A 17 4.34 5.12 -8.00
N ASN A 18 5.15 5.98 -7.38
CA ASN A 18 5.35 7.37 -7.78
C ASN A 18 6.19 7.53 -9.06
N THR A 19 6.72 6.43 -9.61
CA THR A 19 7.45 6.41 -10.88
C THR A 19 6.52 6.05 -12.06
N ILE A 20 5.31 5.56 -11.79
CA ILE A 20 4.37 5.12 -12.85
C ILE A 20 4.00 6.27 -13.78
N ASP A 21 3.77 7.46 -13.23
CA ASP A 21 3.40 8.65 -13.98
C ASP A 21 4.44 9.03 -15.03
N ILE A 22 5.72 8.76 -14.78
CA ILE A 22 6.84 8.98 -15.70
C ILE A 22 6.96 7.80 -16.69
N GLU A 23 7.11 6.58 -16.18
CA GLU A 23 7.39 5.38 -17.02
C GLU A 23 6.23 5.01 -17.94
N PHE A 24 5.00 5.23 -17.48
CA PHE A 24 3.77 4.87 -18.18
C PHE A 24 2.97 6.10 -18.65
N HIS A 25 3.56 7.29 -18.72
CA HIS A 25 2.87 8.55 -19.06
C HIS A 25 1.99 8.51 -20.33
N LYS A 26 2.34 7.66 -21.32
CA LYS A 26 1.58 7.46 -22.57
C LYS A 26 0.65 6.24 -22.56
N LYS A 27 0.63 5.46 -21.48
CA LYS A 27 -0.15 4.22 -21.34
C LYS A 27 -1.38 4.50 -20.51
N LYS A 28 -2.43 4.99 -21.19
CA LYS A 28 -3.66 5.49 -20.58
C LYS A 28 -4.27 4.49 -19.59
N GLU A 29 -4.39 3.22 -19.97
CA GLU A 29 -5.00 2.19 -19.12
C GLU A 29 -4.24 1.99 -17.79
N VAL A 30 -2.91 2.01 -17.85
CA VAL A 30 -2.04 1.88 -16.66
C VAL A 30 -2.17 3.11 -15.77
N VAL A 31 -2.10 4.31 -16.36
CA VAL A 31 -2.21 5.57 -15.61
C VAL A 31 -3.59 5.71 -14.95
N GLU A 32 -4.66 5.31 -15.61
CA GLU A 32 -6.01 5.31 -15.04
C GLU A 32 -6.13 4.35 -13.86
N ALA A 33 -5.60 3.13 -13.98
CA ALA A 33 -5.59 2.16 -12.88
C ALA A 33 -4.76 2.66 -11.68
N TRP A 34 -3.63 3.30 -11.96
CA TRP A 34 -2.80 3.91 -10.94
C TRP A 34 -3.52 5.04 -10.22
N LYS A 35 -4.19 5.94 -10.95
CA LYS A 35 -5.01 7.01 -10.37
C LYS A 35 -6.14 6.47 -9.49
N LEU A 36 -6.82 5.41 -9.93
CA LEU A 36 -7.86 4.76 -9.12
C LEU A 36 -7.30 4.19 -7.81
N LEU A 37 -6.10 3.62 -7.84
CA LEU A 37 -5.42 3.14 -6.63
C LEU A 37 -5.08 4.31 -5.68
N LEU A 38 -4.53 5.40 -6.20
CA LEU A 38 -4.20 6.60 -5.40
C LEU A 38 -5.45 7.26 -4.81
N ASP A 39 -6.50 7.41 -5.61
CA ASP A 39 -7.80 7.91 -5.17
C ASP A 39 -8.35 7.08 -4.01
N ASN A 40 -8.21 5.74 -4.08
CA ASN A 40 -8.60 4.89 -2.97
C ASN A 40 -7.80 5.19 -1.70
N PHE A 41 -6.49 5.45 -1.80
CA PHE A 41 -5.64 5.81 -0.65
C PHE A 41 -6.03 7.15 -0.03
N GLU A 42 -6.32 8.16 -0.84
CA GLU A 42 -6.76 9.49 -0.38
C GLU A 42 -8.07 9.40 0.41
N HIS A 43 -8.94 8.47 0.04
CA HIS A 43 -10.22 8.22 0.71
C HIS A 43 -10.15 7.18 1.85
N TYR A 44 -8.97 6.86 2.37
CA TYR A 44 -8.89 6.02 3.57
C TYR A 44 -9.60 6.68 4.75
N PRO A 45 -10.30 5.92 5.61
CA PRO A 45 -10.97 6.49 6.76
C PRO A 45 -9.95 7.18 7.67
N GLN A 46 -10.21 8.44 8.01
CA GLN A 46 -9.33 9.27 8.83
C GLN A 46 -9.80 9.35 10.29
N ASN A 47 -11.11 9.21 10.52
CA ASN A 47 -11.70 9.38 11.84
C ASN A 47 -11.60 8.09 12.67
N THR A 48 -10.57 8.01 13.51
CA THR A 48 -10.30 6.83 14.34
C THR A 48 -11.31 6.60 15.46
N THR A 49 -12.20 7.57 15.73
CA THR A 49 -13.21 7.48 16.80
C THR A 49 -14.55 6.93 16.33
N GLU A 50 -14.74 6.75 15.02
CA GLU A 50 -15.95 6.12 14.48
C GLU A 50 -16.06 4.66 14.89
N GLN A 51 -17.27 4.24 15.28
CA GLN A 51 -17.55 2.88 15.75
C GLN A 51 -17.18 1.82 14.69
N ASP A 52 -17.33 2.14 13.41
CA ASP A 52 -17.06 1.26 12.27
C ASP A 52 -15.70 1.53 11.60
N TYR A 53 -14.84 2.36 12.19
CA TYR A 53 -13.52 2.74 11.64
C TYR A 53 -12.69 1.53 11.19
N LYS A 54 -12.63 0.48 12.02
CA LYS A 54 -11.85 -0.73 11.71
C LYS A 54 -12.40 -1.47 10.49
N ALA A 55 -13.72 -1.62 10.40
CA ALA A 55 -14.36 -2.29 9.27
C ALA A 55 -14.16 -1.50 7.98
N LYS A 56 -14.31 -0.16 8.02
CA LYS A 56 -14.02 0.74 6.90
C LYS A 56 -12.56 0.62 6.45
N LEU A 57 -11.63 0.62 7.40
CA LEU A 57 -10.20 0.54 7.12
C LEU A 57 -9.84 -0.79 6.43
N ASP A 58 -10.38 -1.90 6.93
CA ASP A 58 -10.15 -3.23 6.33
C ASP A 58 -10.80 -3.35 4.94
N ALA A 59 -11.95 -2.72 4.71
CA ALA A 59 -12.57 -2.63 3.39
C ALA A 59 -11.69 -1.82 2.42
N SER A 60 -11.18 -0.65 2.83
CA SER A 60 -10.28 0.17 2.01
C SER A 60 -8.97 -0.56 1.68
N ARG A 61 -8.41 -1.32 2.64
CA ARG A 61 -7.22 -2.16 2.44
C ARG A 61 -7.45 -3.25 1.39
N LYS A 62 -8.54 -4.02 1.52
CA LYS A 62 -8.91 -5.05 0.54
C LYS A 62 -9.12 -4.45 -0.85
N LYS A 63 -9.77 -3.28 -0.93
CA LYS A 63 -9.95 -2.55 -2.18
C LYS A 63 -8.61 -2.11 -2.78
N SER A 64 -7.66 -1.65 -1.97
CA SER A 64 -6.31 -1.34 -2.44
C SER A 64 -5.57 -2.57 -2.98
N GLU A 65 -5.70 -3.75 -2.35
CA GLU A 65 -5.12 -4.99 -2.87
C GLU A 65 -5.68 -5.35 -4.26
N GLU A 66 -6.98 -5.15 -4.45
CA GLU A 66 -7.66 -5.40 -5.74
C GLU A 66 -7.25 -4.40 -6.82
N LEU A 67 -7.20 -3.11 -6.49
CA LEU A 67 -6.76 -2.06 -7.40
C LEU A 67 -5.28 -2.20 -7.76
N LEU A 68 -4.43 -2.61 -6.80
CA LEU A 68 -3.03 -2.92 -7.07
C LEU A 68 -2.90 -4.11 -8.02
N ALA A 69 -3.66 -5.19 -7.81
CA ALA A 69 -3.66 -6.33 -8.73
C ALA A 69 -4.11 -5.95 -10.15
N ASP A 70 -5.12 -5.07 -10.27
CA ASP A 70 -5.58 -4.55 -11.57
C ASP A 70 -4.52 -3.68 -12.27
N LEU A 71 -3.90 -2.77 -11.52
CA LEU A 71 -2.78 -1.96 -11.99
C LEU A 71 -1.63 -2.84 -12.51
N LEU A 72 -1.22 -3.83 -11.70
CA LEU A 72 -0.17 -4.77 -12.04
C LEU A 72 -0.50 -5.59 -13.30
N TYR A 73 -1.76 -5.98 -13.47
CA TYR A 73 -2.23 -6.71 -14.64
C TYR A 73 -2.14 -5.85 -15.91
N LYS A 74 -2.58 -4.59 -15.85
CA LYS A 74 -2.49 -3.65 -16.98
C LYS A 74 -1.03 -3.35 -17.34
N MET A 75 -0.17 -3.15 -16.34
CA MET A 75 1.28 -3.01 -16.55
C MET A 75 1.87 -4.25 -17.24
N ALA A 76 1.49 -5.44 -16.79
CA ALA A 76 1.95 -6.70 -17.39
C ALA A 76 1.57 -6.81 -18.87
N LYS A 77 0.32 -6.46 -19.23
CA LYS A 77 -0.13 -6.46 -20.63
C LYS A 77 0.64 -5.46 -21.49
N GLU A 78 0.88 -4.25 -21.00
CA GLU A 78 1.71 -3.25 -21.70
C GLU A 78 3.16 -3.73 -21.91
N LEU A 79 3.72 -4.45 -20.94
CA LEU A 79 5.06 -5.02 -20.99
C LEU A 79 5.10 -6.40 -21.69
N LYS A 80 3.98 -6.88 -22.22
CA LYS A 80 3.83 -8.17 -22.91
C LYS A 80 4.16 -9.40 -22.04
N TYR A 81 3.92 -9.31 -20.74
CA TYR A 81 3.92 -10.46 -19.84
C TYR A 81 2.53 -11.09 -19.74
N ASP A 82 2.49 -12.41 -19.60
CA ASP A 82 1.23 -13.15 -19.41
C ASP A 82 1.09 -13.60 -17.96
N PHE A 83 0.45 -12.75 -17.17
CA PHE A 83 0.05 -13.06 -15.81
C PHE A 83 -1.47 -12.98 -15.69
N ASP A 84 -2.07 -13.90 -14.96
CA ASP A 84 -3.46 -13.77 -14.55
C ASP A 84 -3.58 -12.93 -13.25
N LYS A 85 -4.77 -12.36 -13.02
CA LYS A 85 -5.02 -11.50 -11.84
C LYS A 85 -4.94 -12.27 -10.52
N VAL A 86 -5.26 -13.57 -10.50
CA VAL A 86 -5.22 -14.40 -9.29
C VAL A 86 -3.78 -14.62 -8.84
N HIS A 87 -2.88 -14.91 -9.79
CA HIS A 87 -1.45 -15.02 -9.56
C HIS A 87 -0.88 -13.72 -9.00
N LEU A 88 -1.22 -12.58 -9.60
CA LEU A 88 -0.74 -11.27 -9.14
C LEU A 88 -1.21 -10.95 -7.71
N LYS A 89 -2.44 -11.32 -7.35
CA LYS A 89 -3.02 -11.12 -6.02
C LYS A 89 -2.46 -12.06 -4.95
N ARG A 90 -2.19 -13.33 -5.28
CA ARG A 90 -1.92 -14.39 -4.27
C ARG A 90 -0.49 -14.88 -4.22
N SER A 91 0.29 -14.73 -5.30
CA SER A 91 1.61 -15.38 -5.41
C SER A 91 2.76 -14.53 -4.86
N ALA A 92 2.46 -13.49 -4.08
CA ALA A 92 3.49 -12.67 -3.46
C ALA A 92 3.95 -13.31 -2.14
N TYR A 93 5.23 -13.68 -2.05
CA TYR A 93 5.80 -14.21 -0.83
C TYR A 93 6.17 -13.06 0.11
N ILE A 94 5.71 -13.15 1.36
CA ILE A 94 6.18 -12.33 2.47
C ILE A 94 6.61 -13.26 3.61
N PRO A 95 7.90 -13.27 3.99
CA PRO A 95 8.33 -14.02 5.17
C PRO A 95 7.62 -13.53 6.42
N ARG A 96 7.21 -14.44 7.31
CA ARG A 96 6.57 -14.09 8.59
C ARG A 96 7.38 -13.05 9.38
N GLY A 97 8.70 -13.25 9.47
CA GLY A 97 9.59 -12.32 10.17
C GLY A 97 9.59 -10.89 9.60
N HIS A 98 9.34 -10.71 8.30
CA HIS A 98 9.21 -9.36 7.73
C HIS A 98 7.92 -8.67 8.19
N ALA A 99 6.82 -9.41 8.26
CA ALA A 99 5.55 -8.88 8.77
C ALA A 99 5.64 -8.53 10.27
N GLU A 100 6.32 -9.37 11.05
CA GLU A 100 6.57 -9.13 12.48
C GLU A 100 7.47 -7.90 12.69
N LEU A 101 8.55 -7.75 11.92
CA LEU A 101 9.42 -6.58 11.98
C LEU A 101 8.69 -5.27 11.66
N GLU A 102 7.78 -5.26 10.69
CA GLU A 102 6.96 -4.07 10.40
C GLU A 102 6.05 -3.69 11.59
N ILE A 103 5.47 -4.69 12.25
CA ILE A 103 4.64 -4.49 13.45
C ILE A 103 5.50 -3.96 14.61
N ASP A 104 6.66 -4.56 14.85
CA ASP A 104 7.57 -4.17 15.92
C ASP A 104 8.07 -2.73 15.74
N GLN A 105 8.46 -2.35 14.52
CA GLN A 105 8.85 -0.97 14.20
C GLN A 105 7.70 0.01 14.45
N PHE A 106 6.47 -0.35 14.07
CA PHE A 106 5.30 0.48 14.32
C PHE A 106 5.05 0.69 15.82
N ILE A 107 5.14 -0.38 16.61
CA ILE A 107 4.97 -0.33 18.07
C ILE A 107 6.07 0.53 18.71
N LEU A 108 7.33 0.29 18.34
CA LEU A 108 8.47 1.02 18.88
C LEU A 108 8.38 2.52 18.60
N HIS A 109 8.01 2.91 17.37
CA HIS A 109 7.80 4.31 17.00
C HIS A 109 6.70 4.96 17.84
N ARG A 110 5.54 4.30 18.01
CA ARG A 110 4.45 4.86 18.85
C ARG A 110 4.85 5.01 20.31
N ALA A 111 5.54 4.02 20.86
CA ALA A 111 5.99 4.05 22.26
C ALA A 111 7.03 5.15 22.50
N GLY A 112 8.02 5.29 21.59
CA GLY A 112 9.06 6.31 21.69
C GLY A 112 8.52 7.74 21.60
N ILE A 113 7.59 7.99 20.66
CA ILE A 113 6.94 9.31 20.53
C ILE A 113 6.12 9.66 21.78
N GLY A 114 5.38 8.68 22.34
CA GLY A 114 4.60 8.89 23.56
C GLY A 114 5.46 9.36 24.75
N GLN A 115 6.62 8.74 24.96
CA GLN A 115 7.54 9.13 26.05
C GLN A 115 8.15 10.51 25.86
N MET A 116 8.50 10.89 24.62
CA MET A 116 9.03 12.22 24.33
C MET A 116 8.00 13.32 24.58
N LEU A 117 6.74 13.10 24.18
CA LEU A 117 5.65 14.05 24.42
C LEU A 117 5.35 14.22 25.91
N GLN A 118 5.39 13.13 26.69
CA GLN A 118 5.14 13.17 28.13
C GLN A 118 6.24 13.94 28.89
N LYS A 119 7.51 13.76 28.52
CA LYS A 119 8.62 14.54 29.08
C LYS A 119 8.54 16.03 28.77
N LYS A 120 7.98 16.40 27.61
CA LYS A 120 7.83 17.80 27.18
C LYS A 120 6.67 18.54 27.86
N GLN A 121 5.69 17.83 28.41
CA GLN A 121 4.60 18.41 29.21
C GLN A 121 4.99 18.63 30.68
N LEU A 122 6.07 17.99 31.14
CA LEU A 122 6.57 18.07 32.52
C LEU A 122 7.71 19.08 32.69
N ALA A 123 8.11 19.77 31.61
CA ALA A 123 9.13 20.81 31.57
C ALA A 123 8.49 22.15 31.15
#